data_AF-A0A838JVN4-F1
#
_entry.id   AF-A0A838JVN4-F1
#
_cell.length_a   1.000
_cell.length_b   1.000
_cell.length_c   1.000
_cell.angle_alpha   90.00
_cell.angle_beta   90.00
_cell.angle_gamma   90.00
#
_symmetry.space_group_name_H-M   'P 1'
#
loop_
_entity.id
_entity.type
_entity.pdbx_description
1 polymer ?
#
loop_
_entity_poly.entity_id
_entity_poly.type
_entity_poly.pdbx_seq_one_letter_code
_entity_poly.pdbx_strand_id
1 'polypeptide(L)'
;MNTALLSALHEIETDKGIPFETVKGVLEESLLAAYEGREGADEDARVVLDEDTGDLRVMKDGEDITPHDFTRIAAQVMRQTFYQRLNEVH
;
A
#
# COMPACT_ATOMS: atom_id res chain seq x y z
N MET A 1 9.69 -5.91 8.77
CA MET A 1 10.48 -4.65 8.73
C MET A 1 10.78 -4.23 7.30
N ASN A 2 9.92 -3.39 6.74
CA ASN A 2 10.05 -2.84 5.40
C ASN A 2 10.30 -1.33 5.48
N THR A 3 11.49 -0.96 5.95
CA THR A 3 11.89 0.44 6.15
C THR A 3 12.04 1.22 4.85
N ALA A 4 12.31 0.54 3.73
CA ALA A 4 12.43 1.18 2.42
C ALA A 4 11.09 1.77 1.94
N LEU A 5 9.97 1.10 2.22
CA LEU A 5 8.65 1.61 1.89
C LEU A 5 8.31 2.88 2.67
N LEU A 6 8.49 2.86 3.98
CA LEU A 6 8.20 4.02 4.83
C LEU A 6 9.03 5.24 4.40
N SER A 7 10.32 5.03 4.09
CA SER A 7 11.17 6.09 3.55
C SER A 7 10.63 6.66 2.23
N ALA A 8 10.15 5.81 1.31
CA ALA A 8 9.57 6.27 0.05
C ALA A 8 8.27 7.06 0.24
N LEU A 9 7.44 6.68 1.21
CA LEU A 9 6.22 7.41 1.56
C LEU A 9 6.53 8.80 2.15
N HIS A 10 7.51 8.88 3.06
CA HIS A 10 7.98 10.16 3.62
C HIS A 10 8.65 11.07 2.58
N GLU A 11 9.32 10.49 1.59
CA GLU A 11 9.88 11.26 0.47
C GLU A 11 8.76 11.94 -0.33
N ILE A 12 7.67 11.23 -0.64
CA ILE A 12 6.49 11.84 -1.29
C ILE A 12 5.87 12.93 -0.41
N GLU A 13 5.72 12.67 0.89
CA GLU A 13 5.19 13.67 1.82
C GLU A 13 5.98 14.97 1.75
N THR A 14 7.31 14.87 1.75
CA THR A 14 8.20 16.04 1.71
C THR A 14 8.23 16.71 0.34
N ASP A 15 8.31 15.94 -0.76
CA ASP A 15 8.43 16.46 -2.13
C ASP A 15 7.12 17.11 -2.62
N LYS A 16 5.98 16.49 -2.29
CA LYS A 16 4.66 16.94 -2.75
C LYS A 16 3.90 17.76 -1.71
N GLY A 17 4.37 17.82 -0.46
CA GLY A 17 3.66 18.47 0.64
C GLY A 17 2.33 17.77 0.99
N ILE A 18 2.21 16.48 0.69
CA ILE A 18 1.01 15.68 0.94
C ILE A 18 1.15 14.99 2.30
N PRO A 19 0.18 15.10 3.23
CA PRO A 19 0.27 14.45 4.53
C PRO A 19 0.53 12.94 4.41
N PHE A 20 1.42 12.40 5.26
CA PHE A 20 1.74 10.96 5.26
C PHE A 20 0.48 10.07 5.26
N GLU A 21 -0.52 10.37 6.09
CA GLU A 21 -1.76 9.60 6.16
C GLU A 21 -2.51 9.55 4.82
N THR A 22 -2.48 10.65 4.04
CA THR A 22 -3.09 10.69 2.71
C THR A 22 -2.33 9.79 1.74
N VAL A 23 -0.98 9.82 1.76
CA VAL A 23 -0.16 8.97 0.89
C VAL A 23 -0.34 7.49 1.27
N LYS A 24 -0.35 7.19 2.57
CA LYS A 24 -0.63 5.87 3.14
C LYS A 24 -2.00 5.35 2.69
N GLY A 25 -3.06 6.14 2.82
CA GLY A 25 -4.41 5.75 2.40
C GLY A 25 -4.49 5.42 0.91
N VAL A 26 -3.91 6.26 0.05
CA VAL A 26 -3.85 6.00 -1.41
C VAL A 26 -3.11 4.70 -1.72
N LEU A 27 -2.04 4.41 -0.98
CA LEU A 27 -1.30 3.16 -1.13
C LEU A 27 -2.17 1.96 -0.70
N GLU A 28 -2.79 2.02 0.46
CA GLU A 28 -3.67 0.96 0.98
C GLU A 28 -4.82 0.66 0.01
N GLU A 29 -5.48 1.69 -0.52
CA GLU A 29 -6.53 1.55 -1.54
C GLU A 29 -6.01 0.91 -2.84
N SER A 30 -4.84 1.34 -3.31
CA SER A 30 -4.25 0.78 -4.54
C SER A 30 -3.90 -0.70 -4.37
N LEU A 31 -3.40 -1.07 -3.20
CA LEU A 31 -3.08 -2.45 -2.86
C LEU A 31 -4.33 -3.30 -2.65
N LEU A 32 -5.40 -2.72 -2.11
CA LEU A 32 -6.69 -3.37 -1.96
C LEU A 32 -7.29 -3.67 -3.35
N ALA A 33 -7.29 -2.72 -4.28
CA ALA A 33 -7.76 -2.97 -5.64
C ALA A 33 -6.97 -4.11 -6.33
N ALA A 34 -5.65 -4.16 -6.10
CA ALA A 34 -4.82 -5.27 -6.58
C ALA A 34 -5.08 -6.59 -5.81
N TYR A 35 -5.60 -6.53 -4.58
CA TYR A 35 -6.10 -7.70 -3.87
C TYR A 35 -7.37 -8.24 -4.47
N GLU A 36 -8.37 -7.39 -4.63
CA GLU A 36 -9.71 -7.77 -5.09
C GLU A 36 -9.69 -8.30 -6.52
N GLY A 37 -8.72 -7.88 -7.35
CA GLY A 37 -8.52 -8.43 -8.69
C GLY A 37 -8.00 -9.87 -8.76
N ARG A 38 -7.70 -10.51 -7.62
CA ARG A 38 -7.21 -11.90 -7.56
C ARG A 38 -8.36 -12.89 -7.56
N GLU A 39 -8.15 -14.06 -8.15
CA GLU A 39 -9.03 -15.21 -7.90
C GLU A 39 -8.95 -15.64 -6.43
N GLY A 40 -10.12 -15.78 -5.79
CA GLY A 40 -10.20 -16.16 -4.38
C GLY A 40 -9.87 -15.05 -3.39
N ALA A 41 -9.91 -13.78 -3.80
CA ALA A 41 -9.88 -12.66 -2.87
C ALA A 41 -11.11 -12.67 -1.97
N ASP A 42 -10.92 -12.38 -0.69
CA ASP A 42 -12.01 -12.22 0.25
C ASP A 42 -12.69 -10.86 0.06
N GLU A 43 -14.02 -10.89 -0.09
CA GLU A 43 -14.87 -9.70 -0.04
C GLU A 43 -14.73 -9.02 1.34
N ASP A 44 -14.85 -7.69 1.39
CA ASP A 44 -14.74 -6.85 2.60
C ASP A 44 -13.35 -6.84 3.29
N ALA A 45 -12.32 -7.36 2.63
CA ALA A 45 -10.97 -7.21 3.13
C ALA A 45 -10.47 -5.76 3.08
N ARG A 46 -9.50 -5.44 3.92
CA ARG A 46 -8.81 -4.16 3.94
C ARG A 46 -7.30 -4.36 3.96
N VAL A 47 -6.57 -3.48 3.30
CA VAL A 47 -5.11 -3.44 3.39
C VAL A 47 -4.72 -2.41 4.44
N VAL A 48 -3.78 -2.77 5.32
CA VAL A 48 -3.27 -1.89 6.37
C VAL A 48 -1.75 -1.87 6.29
N LEU A 49 -1.18 -0.67 6.27
CA LEU A 49 0.23 -0.42 6.50
C LEU A 49 0.48 -0.15 7.98
N ASP A 50 1.32 -0.98 8.58
CA ASP A 50 1.85 -0.74 9.93
C ASP A 50 2.95 0.32 9.84
N GLU A 51 2.73 1.48 10.45
CA GLU A 51 3.62 2.65 10.36
C GLU A 51 4.90 2.52 11.18
N ASP A 52 4.90 1.66 12.20
CA ASP A 52 6.07 1.38 13.03
C ASP A 52 7.03 0.39 12.35
N THR A 53 6.48 -0.62 11.67
CA THR A 53 7.26 -1.75 11.11
C THR A 53 7.40 -1.69 9.59
N GLY A 54 6.52 -0.97 8.91
CA GLY A 54 6.37 -0.93 7.46
C GLY A 54 5.71 -2.19 6.87
N ASP A 55 5.21 -3.10 7.71
CA ASP A 55 4.59 -4.34 7.25
C ASP A 55 3.18 -4.08 6.69
N LEU A 56 2.89 -4.72 5.55
CA LEU A 56 1.60 -4.64 4.87
C LEU A 56 0.78 -5.87 5.21
N ARG A 57 -0.44 -5.66 5.67
CA ARG A 57 -1.35 -6.74 6.04
C ARG A 57 -2.67 -6.64 5.31
N VAL A 58 -3.24 -7.78 4.95
CA VAL A 58 -4.62 -7.89 4.50
C VAL A 58 -5.44 -8.41 5.67
N MET A 59 -6.39 -7.61 6.12
CA MET A 59 -7.24 -7.91 7.27
C MET A 59 -8.67 -8.13 6.83
N LYS A 60 -9.35 -9.11 7.42
CA LYS A 60 -10.80 -9.33 7.25
C LYS A 60 -11.40 -9.71 8.59
N ASP A 61 -12.46 -9.02 9.02
CA ASP A 61 -13.14 -9.29 10.31
C ASP A 61 -12.21 -9.34 11.55
N GLY A 62 -11.06 -8.65 11.48
CA GLY A 62 -10.05 -8.65 12.53
C GLY A 62 -9.00 -9.76 12.43
N GLU A 63 -9.12 -10.67 11.46
CA GLU A 63 -8.16 -11.72 11.16
C GLU A 63 -7.15 -11.27 10.10
N ASP A 64 -5.88 -11.64 10.28
CA ASP A 64 -4.83 -11.43 9.30
C ASP A 64 -4.87 -12.56 8.27
N ILE A 65 -5.29 -12.22 7.05
CA ILE A 65 -5.40 -13.13 5.92
C ILE A 65 -4.33 -12.85 4.86
N THR A 66 -3.23 -12.19 5.23
CA THR A 66 -2.18 -11.74 4.32
C THR A 66 -1.60 -12.90 3.51
N PRO A 67 -1.75 -12.89 2.17
CA PRO A 67 -1.18 -13.95 1.35
C PRO A 67 0.34 -13.90 1.33
N HIS A 68 1.01 -15.05 1.28
CA HIS A 68 2.47 -15.14 1.35
C HIS A 68 3.21 -14.34 0.27
N ASP A 69 2.62 -14.20 -0.93
CA ASP A 69 3.19 -13.42 -2.04
C ASP A 69 2.76 -11.94 -2.04
N PHE A 70 1.99 -11.48 -1.04
CA PHE A 70 1.43 -10.12 -1.02
C PHE A 70 2.51 -9.04 -1.04
N THR A 71 3.63 -9.24 -0.33
CA THR A 71 4.77 -8.29 -0.35
C THR A 71 5.32 -8.07 -1.75
N ARG A 72 5.35 -9.11 -2.60
CA ARG A 72 5.80 -8.99 -4.00
C ARG A 72 4.79 -8.19 -4.82
N ILE A 73 3.50 -8.45 -4.64
CA ILE A 73 2.40 -7.72 -5.30
C ILE A 73 2.49 -6.24 -4.91
N ALA A 74 2.70 -5.97 -3.62
CA ALA A 74 2.80 -4.61 -3.13
C ALA A 74 3.94 -3.83 -3.78
N ALA A 75 5.12 -4.44 -3.92
CA ALA A 75 6.24 -3.82 -4.63
C ALA A 75 5.96 -3.56 -6.13
N GLN A 76 5.10 -4.37 -6.78
CA GLN A 76 4.70 -4.14 -8.17
C GLN A 76 3.70 -2.99 -8.28
N VAL A 77 2.66 -3.00 -7.44
CA VAL A 77 1.62 -1.96 -7.41
C VAL A 77 2.22 -0.61 -7.03
N MET A 78 3.09 -0.57 -6.02
CA MET A 78 3.80 0.66 -5.64
C MET A 78 4.55 1.27 -6.81
N ARG A 79 5.30 0.48 -7.58
CA ARG A 79 5.97 1.00 -8.77
C ARG A 79 4.96 1.59 -9.75
N GLN A 80 3.88 0.87 -10.03
CA GLN A 80 2.86 1.33 -10.98
C GLN A 80 2.21 2.65 -10.53
N THR A 81 1.74 2.71 -9.28
CA THR A 81 1.01 3.86 -8.73
C THR A 81 1.93 5.03 -8.36
N PHE A 82 3.12 4.81 -7.80
CA PHE A 82 4.05 5.91 -7.46
C PHE A 82 4.57 6.61 -8.71
N TYR A 83 4.97 5.86 -9.76
CA TYR A 83 5.43 6.49 -11.00
C TYR A 83 4.31 7.27 -11.69
N GLN A 84 3.05 6.84 -11.51
CA GLN A 84 1.86 7.58 -11.96
C GLN A 84 1.70 8.89 -11.18
N ARG A 85 1.65 8.83 -9.84
CA ARG A 85 1.51 10.02 -8.98
C ARG A 85 2.66 11.03 -9.09
N LEU A 86 3.89 10.57 -9.34
CA LEU A 86 5.03 11.46 -9.59
C LEU A 86 4.90 12.26 -10.89
N ASN A 87 4.23 11.72 -11.90
CA ASN A 87 4.07 12.35 -13.22
C ASN A 87 2.74 13.09 -13.39
N GLU A 88 1.70 12.70 -12.65
CA GLU A 88 0.33 13.24 -12.80
C GLU A 88 0.05 14.52 -12.02
N VAL A 89 1.00 15.03 -11.23
CA VAL A 89 0.91 16.38 -10.64
C VAL A 89 1.67 17.36 -11.55
N HIS A 90 0.96 17.93 -12.52
CA HIS A 90 1.36 19.11 -13.30
C HIS A 90 0.32 20.22 -13.11
#